data_AF-A0AAX2CBS4-F1
#
_entry.id   AF-A0AAX2CBS4-F1
#
_cell.length_a   1.000
_cell.length_b   1.000
_cell.length_c   1.000
_cell.angle_alpha   90.00
_cell.angle_beta   90.00
_cell.angle_gamma   90.00
#
_symmetry.space_group_name_H-M   'P 1'
#
loop_
_entity.id
_entity.type
_entity.pdbx_description
1 polymer ?
#
loop_
_entity_poly.entity_id
_entity_poly.type
_entity_poly.pdbx_seq_one_letter_code
_entity_poly.pdbx_strand_id
1 'polypeptide(L)'
;MILKTEHNQVRVVIANEHTNISCVEIDNQIIISSSENDSEMYLENIESTLDVDSIYDFVTAIDTNKLDLIKKSIDFNYRIGLEGLNNSYGLEVGKTLKMNIEKGILPNDLATCAMALSAAG
;
A
#
# COMPACT_ATOMS: atom_id res chain seq x y z
N MET A 1 -4.44 5.60 17.17
CA MET A 1 -3.16 5.41 17.88
C MET A 1 -3.09 6.35 19.08
N ILE A 2 -2.58 5.91 20.24
CA ILE A 2 -2.36 6.76 21.42
C ILE A 2 -0.89 6.66 21.82
N LEU A 3 -0.22 7.80 21.97
CA LEU A 3 1.15 7.92 22.45
C LEU A 3 1.13 8.68 23.78
N LYS A 4 1.91 8.20 24.75
CA LYS A 4 2.05 8.83 26.07
C LYS A 4 3.52 9.09 26.36
N THR A 5 3.81 10.27 26.88
CA THR A 5 5.08 10.66 27.48
C THR A 5 4.87 10.90 28.98
N GLU A 6 5.92 11.26 29.74
CA GLU A 6 5.78 11.56 31.17
C GLU A 6 4.87 12.78 31.45
N HIS A 7 4.74 13.69 30.50
CA HIS A 7 4.01 14.94 30.67
C HIS A 7 2.76 15.05 29.79
N ASN A 8 2.77 14.42 28.61
CA ASN A 8 1.73 14.62 27.61
C ASN A 8 1.19 13.32 27.04
N GLN A 9 -0.08 13.34 26.64
CA GLN A 9 -0.78 12.29 25.90
C GLN A 9 -1.26 12.82 24.55
N VAL A 10 -0.97 12.08 23.49
CA VAL A 10 -1.44 12.38 22.13
C VAL A 10 -2.29 11.22 21.62
N ARG A 11 -3.45 11.53 21.03
CA ARG A 11 -4.31 10.58 20.32
C ARG A 11 -4.47 11.04 18.88
N VAL A 12 -4.21 10.12 17.96
CA VAL A 12 -4.41 10.32 16.52
C VAL A 12 -5.40 9.28 16.00
N VAL A 13 -6.40 9.71 15.25
CA VAL A 13 -7.36 8.85 14.58
C VAL A 13 -7.15 8.97 13.08
N ILE A 14 -6.97 7.82 12.43
CA ILE A 14 -6.99 7.68 10.97
C ILE A 14 -8.30 6.94 10.66
N ALA A 15 -9.13 7.53 9.81
CA ALA A 15 -10.46 6.98 9.49
C ALA A 15 -10.82 7.23 8.02
N ASN A 16 -11.69 6.37 7.49
CA ASN A 16 -12.07 6.28 6.07
C ASN A 16 -10.91 5.83 5.18
N GLU A 17 -9.94 6.70 4.95
CA GLU A 17 -8.78 6.42 4.09
C GLU A 17 -7.51 6.13 4.89
N HIS A 18 -6.62 5.31 4.33
CA HIS A 18 -5.38 4.87 4.98
C HIS A 18 -4.44 6.00 5.41
N THR A 19 -4.58 7.18 4.82
CA THR A 19 -3.75 8.37 5.11
C THR A 19 -4.57 9.53 5.70
N ASN A 20 -5.89 9.40 5.87
CA ASN A 20 -6.74 10.48 6.34
C ASN A 20 -6.72 10.58 7.86
N ILE A 21 -5.99 11.56 8.38
CA ILE A 21 -5.99 11.88 9.81
C ILE A 21 -7.27 12.65 10.12
N SER A 22 -8.27 11.97 10.67
CA SER A 22 -9.57 12.56 11.01
C SER A 22 -9.58 13.27 12.35
N CYS A 23 -8.67 12.90 13.27
CA CYS A 23 -8.55 13.59 14.54
C CYS A 23 -7.12 13.57 15.10
N VAL A 24 -6.72 14.71 15.67
CA VAL A 24 -5.54 14.82 16.52
C VAL A 24 -5.94 15.51 17.83
N GLU A 25 -5.66 14.85 18.94
CA GLU A 25 -5.98 15.28 20.30
C GLU A 25 -4.69 15.27 21.13
N ILE A 26 -4.36 16.38 21.81
CA ILE A 26 -3.20 16.53 22.70
C ILE A 26 -3.72 16.95 24.07
N ASP A 27 -3.41 16.18 25.11
CA ASP A 27 -3.80 16.46 26.49
C ASP A 27 -5.30 16.79 26.63
N ASN A 28 -6.13 15.96 25.99
CA ASN A 28 -7.58 16.07 25.91
C ASN A 28 -8.11 17.30 25.16
N GLN A 29 -7.25 18.05 24.45
CA GLN A 29 -7.63 19.13 23.56
C GLN A 29 -7.54 18.69 22.10
N ILE A 30 -8.66 18.81 21.38
CA ILE A 30 -8.73 18.49 19.96
C ILE A 30 -8.09 19.61 19.16
N ILE A 31 -7.03 19.29 18.42
CA ILE A 31 -6.30 20.20 17.54
C ILE A 31 -6.81 20.09 16.10
N ILE A 32 -7.12 18.87 15.66
CA ILE A 32 -7.66 18.58 14.32
C ILE A 32 -8.92 17.75 14.49
N SER A 33 -9.99 18.17 13.80
CA SER A 33 -11.25 17.45 13.69
C SER A 33 -11.77 17.61 12.27
N SER A 34 -11.44 16.65 11.41
CA SER A 34 -11.92 16.60 10.02
C SER A 34 -13.34 16.02 10.02
N SER A 35 -14.24 16.60 9.23
CA SER A 35 -15.59 16.05 9.03
C SER A 35 -15.57 14.96 7.96
N GLU A 36 -16.57 14.09 7.93
CA GLU A 36 -16.65 13.01 6.92
C GLU A 36 -16.62 13.56 5.47
N ASN A 37 -17.20 14.74 5.25
CA ASN A 37 -17.24 15.44 3.95
C ASN A 37 -15.86 15.82 3.41
N ASP A 38 -14.85 16.00 4.26
CA ASP A 38 -13.51 16.41 3.82
C ASP A 38 -12.82 15.29 3.03
N SER A 39 -13.14 14.02 3.30
CA SER A 39 -12.58 12.87 2.57
C SER A 39 -13.19 12.70 1.17
N GLU A 40 -14.48 13.01 1.01
CA GLU A 40 -15.19 12.91 -0.28
C GLU A 40 -14.66 13.93 -1.29
N MET A 41 -14.37 15.16 -0.84
CA MET A 41 -13.82 16.22 -1.68
C MET A 41 -12.41 15.88 -2.22
N TYR A 42 -11.61 15.09 -1.50
CA TYR A 42 -10.28 14.66 -1.99
C TYR A 42 -10.40 13.65 -3.14
N LEU A 43 -11.36 12.72 -3.09
CA LEU A 43 -11.56 11.71 -4.13
C LEU A 43 -12.06 12.34 -5.44
N GLU A 44 -13.00 13.29 -5.36
CA GLU A 44 -13.49 14.03 -6.55
C GLU A 44 -12.37 14.79 -7.28
N ASN A 45 -11.40 15.33 -6.53
CA ASN A 45 -10.24 16.03 -7.11
C ASN A 45 -9.26 15.08 -7.82
N ILE A 46 -9.11 13.85 -7.32
CA ILE A 46 -8.25 12.84 -7.95
C ILE A 46 -8.91 12.31 -9.24
N GLU A 47 -10.21 12.00 -9.19
CA GLU A 47 -10.96 11.50 -10.35
C GLU A 47 -11.01 12.52 -11.50
N SER A 48 -11.11 13.81 -11.18
CA SER A 48 -11.09 14.88 -12.20
C SER A 48 -9.70 15.14 -12.81
N THR A 49 -8.62 14.62 -12.21
CA THR A 49 -7.23 14.84 -12.68
C THR A 49 -6.64 13.62 -13.39
N LEU A 50 -7.18 12.41 -13.17
CA LEU A 50 -6.67 11.15 -13.71
C LEU A 50 -7.39 10.70 -14.99
N ASP A 51 -7.42 11.56 -16.01
CA ASP A 51 -7.85 11.17 -17.35
C ASP A 51 -6.72 10.45 -18.14
N VAL A 52 -7.09 9.82 -19.25
CA VAL A 52 -6.14 9.02 -20.06
C VAL A 52 -5.04 9.88 -20.67
N ASP A 53 -5.37 11.10 -21.09
CA ASP A 53 -4.42 12.00 -21.75
C ASP A 53 -3.39 12.50 -20.73
N SER A 54 -3.83 12.88 -19.52
CA SER A 54 -2.95 13.32 -18.44
C SER A 54 -1.99 12.21 -17.98
N ILE A 55 -2.48 10.97 -17.90
CA ILE A 55 -1.64 9.80 -17.58
C ILE A 55 -0.62 9.56 -18.69
N TYR A 56 -1.03 9.62 -19.96
CA TYR A 56 -0.13 9.41 -21.10
C TYR A 56 0.98 10.46 -21.16
N ASP A 57 0.63 11.73 -20.98
CA ASP A 57 1.58 12.83 -20.97
C ASP A 57 2.58 12.66 -19.81
N PHE A 58 2.11 12.26 -18.63
CA PHE A 58 2.99 12.00 -17.49
C PHE A 58 4.00 10.88 -17.76
N VAL A 59 3.54 9.71 -18.23
CA VAL A 59 4.43 8.54 -18.43
C VAL A 59 5.43 8.76 -19.56
N THR A 60 5.11 9.60 -20.54
CA THR A 60 6.02 9.91 -21.66
C THR A 60 7.00 11.04 -21.34
N ALA A 61 6.65 11.95 -20.44
CA ALA A 61 7.49 13.10 -20.09
C ALA A 61 8.38 12.89 -18.85
N ILE A 62 8.09 11.91 -18.00
CA ILE A 62 8.83 11.74 -16.74
C ILE A 62 10.28 11.28 -16.96
N ASP A 63 11.20 11.93 -16.26
CA ASP A 63 12.59 11.47 -16.14
C ASP A 63 12.66 10.25 -15.21
N THR A 64 12.97 9.09 -15.77
CA THR A 64 13.07 7.83 -15.03
C THR A 64 14.12 7.84 -13.93
N ASN A 65 15.11 8.75 -13.98
CA ASN A 65 16.10 8.90 -12.90
C ASN A 65 15.45 9.39 -11.59
N LYS A 66 14.27 10.03 -11.66
CA LYS A 66 13.49 10.40 -10.47
C LYS A 66 12.77 9.21 -9.83
N LEU A 67 12.77 8.05 -10.47
CA LEU A 67 12.05 6.85 -10.03
C LEU A 67 12.95 5.85 -9.28
N ASP A 68 14.13 6.27 -8.84
CA ASP A 68 15.09 5.40 -8.14
C ASP A 68 14.49 4.71 -6.91
N LEU A 69 13.62 5.38 -6.16
CA LEU A 69 12.93 4.78 -5.02
C LEU A 69 11.98 3.65 -5.48
N ILE A 70 11.21 3.88 -6.55
CA ILE A 70 10.32 2.86 -7.13
C ILE A 70 11.15 1.67 -7.61
N LYS A 71 12.28 1.92 -8.28
CA LYS A 71 13.19 0.87 -8.75
C LYS A 71 13.73 0.02 -7.60
N LYS A 72 14.10 0.65 -6.48
CA LYS A 72 14.51 -0.05 -5.25
C LYS A 72 13.37 -0.86 -4.65
N SER A 73 12.15 -0.31 -4.59
CA SER A 73 10.98 -1.03 -4.10
C SER A 73 10.67 -2.26 -4.96
N ILE A 74 10.82 -2.17 -6.29
CA ILE A 74 10.69 -3.32 -7.19
C ILE A 74 11.72 -4.40 -6.84
N ASP A 75 13.00 -4.03 -6.70
CA ASP A 75 14.07 -4.98 -6.35
C ASP A 75 13.80 -5.67 -5.00
N PHE A 76 13.46 -4.89 -3.98
CA PHE A 76 13.19 -5.42 -2.64
C PHE A 76 11.98 -6.33 -2.61
N ASN A 77 10.82 -5.87 -3.12
CA ASN A 77 9.60 -6.67 -3.12
C ASN A 77 9.78 -7.95 -3.93
N TYR A 78 10.49 -7.87 -5.07
CA TYR A 78 10.78 -9.05 -5.88
C TYR A 78 11.64 -10.07 -5.13
N ARG A 79 12.73 -9.62 -4.49
CA ARG A 79 13.63 -10.48 -3.74
C ARG A 79 12.96 -11.09 -2.51
N ILE A 80 12.18 -10.31 -1.77
CA ILE A 80 11.43 -10.78 -0.60
C ILE A 80 10.38 -11.80 -1.02
N GLY A 81 9.62 -11.53 -2.09
CA GLY A 81 8.66 -12.48 -2.63
C GLY A 81 9.32 -13.80 -3.06
N LEU A 82 10.47 -13.75 -3.75
CA LEU A 82 11.23 -14.96 -4.09
C LEU A 82 11.71 -15.73 -2.86
N GLU A 83 12.18 -15.03 -1.83
CA GLU A 83 12.63 -15.63 -0.58
C GLU A 83 11.46 -16.36 0.13
N GLY A 84 10.28 -15.73 0.24
CA GLY A 84 9.11 -16.35 0.85
C GLY A 84 8.43 -17.43 0.02
N LEU A 85 8.62 -17.44 -1.32
CA LEU A 85 8.20 -18.57 -2.16
C LEU A 85 9.06 -19.83 -1.94
N ASN A 86 10.30 -19.67 -1.49
CA ASN A 86 11.25 -20.78 -1.34
C ASN A 86 11.41 -21.24 0.11
N ASN A 87 11.10 -20.39 1.09
CA ASN A 87 11.25 -20.66 2.51
C ASN A 87 9.90 -20.69 3.23
N SER A 88 9.89 -20.95 4.54
CA SER A 88 8.67 -21.07 5.35
C SER A 88 8.60 -19.92 6.35
N TYR A 89 7.75 -18.94 6.05
CA TYR A 89 7.52 -17.76 6.90
C TYR A 89 6.02 -17.48 7.04
N GLY A 90 5.62 -17.05 8.24
CA GLY A 90 4.26 -16.59 8.51
C GLY A 90 3.19 -17.60 8.09
N LEU A 91 2.20 -17.13 7.33
CA LEU A 91 1.08 -17.95 6.83
C LEU A 91 1.39 -18.71 5.53
N GLU A 92 2.53 -18.44 4.87
CA GLU A 92 2.98 -19.15 3.66
C GLU A 92 1.98 -19.15 2.49
N VAL A 93 1.19 -18.06 2.33
CA VAL A 93 0.13 -17.99 1.31
C VAL A 93 0.71 -18.12 -0.10
N GLY A 94 1.70 -17.30 -0.45
CA GLY A 94 2.33 -17.35 -1.77
C GLY A 94 2.97 -18.71 -2.08
N LYS A 95 3.62 -19.32 -1.11
CA LYS A 95 4.22 -20.66 -1.23
C LYS A 95 3.15 -21.75 -1.41
N THR A 96 2.04 -21.67 -0.68
CA THR A 96 0.92 -22.59 -0.85
C THR A 96 0.31 -22.48 -2.24
N LEU A 97 0.16 -21.26 -2.76
CA LEU A 97 -0.28 -21.04 -4.15
C LEU A 97 0.69 -21.68 -5.14
N LYS A 98 2.00 -21.46 -4.99
CA LYS A 98 3.03 -22.10 -5.83
C LYS A 98 2.95 -23.62 -5.79
N MET A 99 2.79 -24.23 -4.61
CA MET A 99 2.63 -25.68 -4.49
C MET A 99 1.36 -26.19 -5.19
N ASN A 100 0.27 -25.42 -5.15
CA ASN A 100 -0.97 -25.78 -5.84
C ASN A 100 -0.84 -25.66 -7.37
N ILE A 101 -0.02 -24.74 -7.87
CA ILE A 101 0.37 -24.70 -9.29
C ILE A 101 1.17 -25.95 -9.65
N GLU A 102 2.19 -26.31 -8.86
CA GLU A 102 3.04 -27.48 -9.10
C GLU A 102 2.25 -28.81 -9.07
N LYS A 103 1.20 -28.87 -8.24
CA LYS A 103 0.26 -30.01 -8.18
C LYS A 103 -0.79 -30.02 -9.29
N GLY A 104 -0.85 -28.98 -10.13
CA GLY A 104 -1.86 -28.82 -11.18
C GLY A 104 -3.27 -28.52 -10.67
N ILE A 105 -3.40 -28.10 -9.41
CA ILE A 105 -4.67 -27.66 -8.81
C ILE A 105 -5.03 -26.26 -9.31
N LEU A 106 -4.02 -25.40 -9.45
CA LEU A 106 -4.15 -24.05 -10.01
C LEU A 106 -3.43 -23.97 -11.36
N PRO A 107 -3.92 -23.13 -12.29
CA PRO A 107 -3.26 -22.91 -13.57
C PRO A 107 -1.90 -22.22 -13.39
N ASN A 108 -0.92 -22.60 -14.21
CA ASN A 108 0.37 -21.92 -14.29
C ASN A 108 0.29 -20.75 -15.28
N ASP A 109 -0.41 -19.69 -14.88
CA ASP A 109 -0.59 -18.48 -15.69
C ASP A 109 -0.04 -17.22 -15.00
N LEU A 110 -0.04 -16.10 -15.73
CA LEU A 110 0.49 -14.82 -15.25
C LEU A 110 -0.20 -14.36 -13.97
N ALA A 111 -1.52 -14.48 -13.90
CA ALA A 111 -2.30 -14.03 -12.76
C ALA A 111 -1.96 -14.84 -11.50
N THR A 112 -1.90 -16.16 -11.62
CA THR A 112 -1.59 -17.04 -10.49
C THR A 112 -0.15 -16.89 -10.02
N CYS A 113 0.79 -16.71 -10.94
CA CYS A 113 2.18 -16.38 -10.61
C CYS A 113 2.30 -15.03 -9.89
N ALA A 114 1.61 -13.99 -10.37
CA ALA A 114 1.62 -12.67 -9.76
C ALA A 114 1.02 -12.68 -8.35
N MET A 115 -0.10 -13.39 -8.16
CA MET A 115 -0.69 -13.59 -6.83
C MET A 115 0.26 -14.31 -5.89
N ALA A 116 0.87 -15.41 -6.34
CA ALA A 116 1.81 -16.18 -5.53
C ALA A 116 3.00 -15.32 -5.08
N LEU A 117 3.61 -14.56 -6.00
CA LEU A 117 4.75 -13.70 -5.69
C LEU A 117 4.38 -12.54 -4.75
N SER A 118 3.21 -11.92 -4.97
CA SER A 118 2.76 -10.79 -4.15
C SER A 118 2.38 -11.22 -2.72
N ALA A 119 1.86 -12.44 -2.56
CA ALA A 119 1.48 -13.01 -1.26
C ALA A 119 2.62 -13.76 -0.56
N ALA A 120 3.84 -13.72 -1.11
CA ALA A 120 5.03 -14.36 -0.54
C ALA A 120 5.95 -13.38 0.20
N GLY A 121 5.70 -12.08 0.12
CA GLY A 121 6.47 -11.06 0.85
C GLY A 121 6.16 -10.99 2.34
#